data_AF-A0A7X8E7L8-F1
#
_entry.id   AF-A0A7X8E7L8-F1
#
_cell.length_a   1.000
_cell.length_b   1.000
_cell.length_c   1.000
_cell.angle_alpha   90.00
_cell.angle_beta   90.00
_cell.angle_gamma   90.00
#
_symmetry.space_group_name_H-M   'P 1'
#
loop_
_entity.id
_entity.type
_entity.pdbx_description
1 polymer ?
#
loop_
_entity_poly.entity_id
_entity_poly.type
_entity_poly.pdbx_seq_one_letter_code
_entity_poly.pdbx_strand_id
1 'polypeptide(L)' 'MNPLKKEYKFKNFKDALDFTNKVGSLAEEEGHHPDIYLSWGKVVIKLWTHKIDGLHKNDFILAAKIDEII' A
#
# COMPACT_ATOMS: atom_id res chain seq x y z
N MET A 1 -15.27 3.80 8.98
CA MET A 1 -14.16 4.58 8.41
C MET A 1 -14.00 4.27 6.92
N ASN A 2 -13.60 5.27 6.11
CA ASN A 2 -13.24 5.11 4.70
C ASN A 2 -11.70 5.23 4.52
N PRO A 3 -10.95 4.12 4.42
CA PRO A 3 -9.51 4.16 4.14
C PRO A 3 -9.25 4.59 2.69
N LEU A 4 -8.05 5.12 2.41
CA LEU A 4 -7.56 5.18 1.03
C LEU A 4 -7.38 3.74 0.55
N LYS A 5 -7.87 3.42 -0.65
CA LYS A 5 -7.77 2.07 -1.21
C LYS A 5 -7.41 2.16 -2.69
N LYS A 6 -6.38 1.42 -3.10
CA LYS A 6 -6.00 1.29 -4.51
C LYS A 6 -5.69 -0.16 -4.86
N GLU A 7 -6.06 -0.56 -6.08
CA GLU A 7 -5.74 -1.86 -6.65
C GLU A 7 -4.70 -1.69 -7.75
N TYR A 8 -3.67 -2.53 -7.70
CA TYR A 8 -2.60 -2.64 -8.68
C TYR A 8 -2.69 -4.02 -9.33
N LYS A 9 -2.62 -4.06 -10.67
CA LYS A 9 -2.76 -5.29 -11.46
C LYS A 9 -1.42 -5.69 -12.06
N PHE A 10 -1.14 -6.99 -12.04
CA PHE A 10 0.10 -7.59 -12.50
C PHE A 10 -0.18 -8.81 -13.38
N LYS A 11 0.80 -9.22 -14.19
CA LYS A 11 0.65 -10.36 -15.11
C LYS A 11 0.67 -11.72 -14.40
N ASN A 12 1.30 -11.80 -13.24
CA ASN A 12 1.50 -13.04 -12.51
C ASN A 12 1.67 -12.76 -11.00
N PHE A 13 1.78 -13.83 -10.19
CA PHE A 13 1.97 -13.70 -8.74
C PHE A 13 3.35 -13.16 -8.36
N LYS A 14 4.41 -13.49 -9.11
CA LYS A 14 5.77 -13.05 -8.80
C LYS A 14 5.88 -11.52 -8.85
N ASP A 15 5.36 -10.89 -9.92
CA ASP A 15 5.39 -9.44 -10.08
C ASP A 15 4.57 -8.73 -8.98
N ALA A 16 3.43 -9.32 -8.58
CA ALA A 16 2.61 -8.83 -7.48
C ALA A 16 3.33 -8.94 -6.12
N LEU A 17 4.04 -10.03 -5.88
CA LEU A 17 4.86 -10.22 -4.68
C LEU A 17 6.06 -9.26 -4.65
N ASP A 18 6.74 -9.05 -5.79
CA ASP A 18 7.85 -8.12 -5.91
C ASP A 18 7.40 -6.67 -5.60
N PHE A 19 6.24 -6.25 -6.12
CA PHE A 19 5.62 -4.97 -5.75
C PHE A 19 5.28 -4.90 -4.25
N THR A 20 4.67 -5.95 -3.71
CA THR A 20 4.33 -6.03 -2.27
C THR A 20 5.55 -5.84 -1.38
N ASN A 21 6.68 -6.48 -1.72
CA ASN A 21 7.92 -6.34 -0.97
C ASN A 21 8.47 -4.90 -1.00
N LYS A 22 8.44 -4.24 -2.17
CA LYS A 22 8.86 -2.83 -2.28
C LYS A 22 7.98 -1.91 -1.45
N VAL A 23 6.66 -2.11 -1.46
CA VAL A 23 5.74 -1.36 -0.60
C VAL A 23 6.02 -1.61 0.89
N GLY A 24 6.31 -2.85 1.27
CA GLY A 24 6.71 -3.20 2.63
C GLY A 24 7.97 -2.47 3.08
N SER A 25 9.02 -2.45 2.26
CA SER A 25 10.25 -1.70 2.55
C SER A 25 9.99 -0.20 2.70
N LEU A 26 9.21 0.40 1.79
CA LEU A 26 8.83 1.80 1.88
C LEU A 26 8.02 2.11 3.15
N ALA A 27 7.12 1.22 3.55
CA ALA A 27 6.31 1.39 4.76
C ALA A 27 7.17 1.45 6.03
N GLU A 28 8.20 0.60 6.13
CA GLU A 28 9.17 0.62 7.22
C GLU A 28 10.00 1.92 7.24
N GLU A 29 10.45 2.38 6.07
CA GLU A 29 11.19 3.65 5.94
C GLU A 29 10.35 4.86 6.38
N GLU A 30 9.06 4.87 6.06
CA GLU A 30 8.14 5.95 6.43
C GLU A 30 7.55 5.81 7.85
N GLY A 31 7.75 4.66 8.50
CA GLY A 31 7.14 4.35 9.79
C GLY A 31 5.61 4.33 9.76
N HIS A 32 5.01 4.04 8.59
CA HIS A 32 3.56 4.01 8.40
C HIS A 32 3.18 2.80 7.54
N HIS A 33 2.27 1.97 8.04
CA HIS A 33 2.08 0.62 7.53
C HIS A 33 0.71 0.46 6.87
N PRO A 34 0.64 0.10 5.58
CA PRO A 34 -0.62 -0.21 4.93
C PRO A 34 -1.11 -1.62 5.30
N ASP A 35 -2.43 -1.83 5.16
CA ASP A 35 -2.95 -3.18 4.98
C ASP A 35 -2.72 -3.60 3.51
N ILE A 36 -2.05 -4.74 3.31
CA ILE A 36 -1.74 -5.26 1.99
C ILE A 36 -2.47 -6.58 1.75
N TYR A 37 -3.24 -6.65 0.66
CA TYR A 37 -3.83 -7.89 0.16
C TYR A 37 -3.14 -8.29 -1.14
N LEU A 38 -2.37 -9.38 -1.09
CA LEU A 38 -1.67 -9.98 -2.22
C LEU A 38 -2.43 -11.20 -2.76
N SER A 39 -2.59 -11.29 -4.08
CA SER A 39 -3.18 -12.42 -4.79
C SER A 39 -2.61 -12.54 -6.22
N TRP A 40 -2.95 -13.59 -6.96
CA TRP A 40 -2.45 -13.77 -8.32
C TRP A 40 -2.80 -12.57 -9.21
N GLY A 41 -1.77 -11.88 -9.72
CA GLY A 41 -1.91 -10.74 -10.62
C GLY A 41 -2.52 -9.49 -9.98
N LYS A 42 -2.57 -9.39 -8.65
CA LYS A 42 -3.23 -8.27 -7.97
C LYS A 42 -2.66 -7.99 -6.59
N VAL A 43 -2.46 -6.70 -6.29
CA VAL A 43 -2.20 -6.17 -4.96
C VAL A 43 -3.22 -5.08 -4.64
N VAL A 44 -3.84 -5.14 -3.47
CA VAL A 44 -4.71 -4.08 -2.96
C VAL A 44 -4.06 -3.48 -1.72
N ILE A 45 -3.84 -2.16 -1.77
CA ILE A 45 -3.30 -1.38 -0.66
C ILE A 45 -4.44 -0.63 0.01
N LYS A 46 -4.51 -0.66 1.34
CA LYS A 46 -5.35 0.23 2.13
C LYS A 46 -4.49 1.04 3.11
N LEU A 47 -4.75 2.33 3.20
CA LEU A 47 -4.06 3.26 4.09
C LEU A 47 -5.06 4.02 4.95
N TRP A 48 -4.79 4.01 6.24
CA TRP A 48 -5.49 4.80 7.27
C TRP A 48 -4.64 4.85 8.54
N THR A 49 -4.94 5.81 9.41
CA THR A 49 -4.23 5.98 10.67
C THR A 49 -5.08 5.48 11.84
N HIS A 50 -4.72 4.30 12.36
CA HIS A 50 -5.42 3.63 13.48
C HIS A 50 -5.70 4.52 14.69
N LYS A 51 -4.69 5.33 15.07
CA LYS A 51 -4.76 6.18 16.27
C LYS A 51 -5.90 7.21 16.23
N ILE A 52 -6.33 7.62 15.04
CA ILE A 52 -7.38 8.64 14.87
C ILE A 52 -8.64 8.10 14.20
N ASP A 53 -8.72 6.77 13.98
CA ASP A 53 -9.81 6.10 13.25
C ASP A 53 -10.20 6.83 11.95
N GLY A 54 -9.19 7.27 11.20
CA GLY A 54 -9.39 8.17 10.06
C GLY A 54 -8.14 8.38 9.21
N LEU A 55 -8.21 9.38 8.34
CA LEU A 55 -7.13 9.74 7.44
C LEU A 55 -6.25 10.84 8.04
N HIS A 56 -4.96 10.63 7.97
CA HIS A 56 -3.92 11.60 8.31
C HIS A 56 -3.10 11.93 7.06
N LYS A 57 -2.34 13.03 7.11
CA LYS A 57 -1.46 13.44 6.00
C LYS A 57 -0.51 12.33 5.55
N ASN A 58 -0.02 11.51 6.47
CA ASN A 58 0.90 10.41 6.17
C ASN A 58 0.27 9.33 5.29
N ASP A 59 -1.05 9.11 5.38
CA ASP A 59 -1.77 8.19 4.49
C ASP A 59 -1.64 8.65 3.03
N PHE A 60 -1.77 9.95 2.78
CA PHE A 60 -1.67 10.52 1.43
C PHE A 60 -0.23 10.55 0.92
N ILE A 61 0.75 10.85 1.80
CA ILE A 61 2.17 10.84 1.43
C ILE A 61 2.59 9.43 1.03
N LEU A 62 2.26 8.43 1.85
CA LEU A 62 2.63 7.05 1.56
C LEU A 62 1.91 6.54 0.30
N ALA A 63 0.63 6.87 0.11
CA ALA A 63 -0.09 6.54 -1.11
C ALA A 63 0.59 7.10 -2.38
N ALA A 64 1.05 8.36 -2.34
CA ALA A 64 1.76 8.99 -3.45
C ALA A 64 3.10 8.30 -3.74
N LYS A 65 3.88 7.97 -2.71
CA LYS A 65 5.16 7.25 -2.86
C LYS A 65 4.97 5.83 -3.40
N ILE A 66 3.92 5.12 -2.99
CA ILE A 66 3.60 3.79 -3.53
C ILE A 66 3.28 3.87 -5.02
N ASP A 67 2.63 4.93 -5.48
CA ASP A 67 2.32 5.13 -6.90
C ASP A 67 3.57 5.30 -7.79
N GLU A 68 4.71 5.67 -7.22
CA GLU A 68 5.99 5.78 -7.93
C GLU A 68 6.75 4.44 -8.05
N ILE A 69 6.29 3.38 -7.38
CA ILE A 69 6.95 2.05 -7.39
C ILE A 69 6.65 1.26 -8.67
N ILE A 70 5.56 1.60 -9.38
CA ILE A 70 5.03 0.83 -10.51
C ILE A 70 5.52 1.31 -11.88
#